data_AF-S4RCU1-F1
#
_entry.id   AF-S4RCU1-F1
#
_cell.length_a   1.000
_cell.length_b   1.000
_cell.length_c   1.000
_cell.angle_alpha   90.00
_cell.angle_beta   90.00
_cell.angle_gamma   90.00
#
_symmetry.space_group_name_H-M   'P 1'
#
loop_
_entity.id
_entity.type
_entity.pdbx_description
1 polymer ?
#
loop_
_entity_poly.entity_id
_entity_poly.type
_entity_poly.pdbx_seq_one_letter_code
_entity_poly.pdbx_strand_id
1 'polypeptide(L)'
;SAAIHDLEHTGTTNNFHIQTRSDVAILYNDRSVMENHHVSTAYRIMQADEDANILINLSNRDYRIFLTQLINYVLMPIFNCAYKQLHFQKKIYKEPRVIDKPKAMSLIVHTSDISHPAKEWRLHRRWTESLLEEFFQQGDREEELGLPFSPLCDRKSTMVPQSQVGFIDFIVEPTLSVLTDMVEGIVAPLVKEAVRAASSAKRRSRLPKATISGSGFLVGGMEVSQRGGKASPAPGSVLSVDIAYFGAAWRECIVYNKERWK
;
A
#
# COMPACT_ATOMS: atom_id res chain seq x y z
N SER A 1 -4.80 4.47 -10.18
CA SER A 1 -5.35 3.44 -9.26
C SER A 1 -5.79 4.09 -7.98
N ALA A 2 -4.90 4.41 -7.02
CA ALA A 2 -5.30 5.00 -5.73
C ALA A 2 -6.18 6.26 -5.86
N ALA A 3 -5.86 7.16 -6.79
CA ALA A 3 -6.65 8.39 -7.00
C ALA A 3 -8.11 8.15 -7.48
N ILE A 4 -8.41 6.98 -8.06
CA ILE A 4 -9.72 6.70 -8.67
C ILE A 4 -10.43 5.51 -8.02
N HIS A 5 -9.83 4.88 -6.99
CA HIS A 5 -10.25 3.54 -6.57
C HIS A 5 -11.65 3.49 -5.95
N ASP A 6 -12.16 4.62 -5.44
CA ASP A 6 -13.51 4.81 -4.88
C ASP A 6 -14.29 5.93 -5.58
N LEU A 7 -13.99 6.21 -6.86
CA LEU A 7 -14.63 7.29 -7.60
C LEU A 7 -16.15 7.06 -7.76
N GLU A 8 -16.98 8.01 -7.32
CA GLU A 8 -18.45 7.87 -7.25
C GLU A 8 -18.92 6.72 -6.34
N HIS A 9 -18.20 6.46 -5.23
CA HIS A 9 -18.71 5.55 -4.20
C HIS A 9 -20.08 6.02 -3.66
N THR A 10 -21.02 5.09 -3.53
CA THR A 10 -22.42 5.35 -3.14
C THR A 10 -22.64 5.40 -1.63
N GLY A 11 -21.58 5.10 -0.87
CA GLY A 11 -21.64 4.91 0.57
C GLY A 11 -22.29 3.58 0.96
N THR A 12 -22.34 2.60 0.05
CA THR A 12 -22.93 1.29 0.31
C THR A 12 -22.10 0.18 -0.33
N THR A 13 -22.09 -0.98 0.32
CA THR A 13 -21.31 -2.14 -0.08
C THR A 13 -21.82 -2.80 -1.37
N ASN A 14 -20.94 -3.57 -2.03
CA ASN A 14 -21.32 -4.43 -3.16
C ASN A 14 -22.51 -5.36 -2.83
N ASN A 15 -22.56 -5.89 -1.61
CA ASN A 15 -23.67 -6.76 -1.18
C ASN A 15 -25.01 -6.00 -1.17
N PHE A 16 -25.03 -4.77 -0.67
CA PHE A 16 -26.22 -3.92 -0.71
C PHE A 16 -26.71 -3.69 -2.14
N HIS A 17 -25.78 -3.36 -3.05
CA HIS A 17 -26.08 -3.18 -4.48
C HIS A 17 -26.68 -4.43 -5.14
N ILE A 18 -26.19 -5.61 -4.79
CA ILE A 18 -26.67 -6.91 -5.30
C ILE A 18 -28.06 -7.22 -4.73
N GLN A 19 -28.26 -7.07 -3.42
CA GLN A 19 -29.54 -7.36 -2.76
C GLN A 19 -30.67 -6.45 -3.26
N THR A 20 -30.35 -5.17 -3.47
CA THR A 20 -31.31 -4.18 -3.98
C THR A 20 -31.47 -4.20 -5.50
N ARG A 21 -30.69 -5.01 -6.22
CA ARG A 21 -30.67 -5.08 -7.70
C ARG A 21 -30.50 -3.70 -8.34
N SER A 22 -29.60 -2.90 -7.78
CA SER A 22 -29.28 -1.57 -8.33
C SER A 22 -28.84 -1.67 -9.80
N ASP A 23 -29.01 -0.57 -10.55
CA ASP A 23 -28.60 -0.52 -11.96
C ASP A 23 -27.12 -0.89 -12.17
N VAL A 24 -26.26 -0.46 -11.23
CA VAL A 24 -24.82 -0.74 -11.26
C VAL A 24 -24.55 -2.24 -11.06
N ALA A 25 -25.29 -2.91 -10.16
CA ALA A 25 -25.16 -4.36 -9.95
C ALA A 25 -25.60 -5.15 -11.19
N ILE A 26 -26.73 -4.75 -11.81
CA ILE A 26 -27.22 -5.34 -13.05
C ILE A 26 -26.20 -5.15 -14.18
N LEU A 27 -25.66 -3.94 -14.34
CA LEU A 27 -24.69 -3.61 -15.37
C LEU A 27 -23.43 -4.48 -15.28
N TYR A 28 -22.93 -4.72 -14.07
CA TYR A 28 -21.72 -5.50 -13.82
C TYR A 28 -21.99 -6.98 -13.45
N ASN A 29 -23.23 -7.44 -13.59
CA ASN A 29 -23.64 -8.82 -13.32
C ASN A 29 -23.15 -9.33 -11.95
N ASP A 30 -23.34 -8.51 -10.91
CA ASP A 30 -22.98 -8.78 -9.51
C ASP A 30 -21.48 -9.03 -9.26
N ARG A 31 -20.59 -8.72 -10.21
CA ARG A 31 -19.14 -8.94 -10.08
C ARG A 31 -18.41 -7.63 -9.79
N SER A 32 -17.82 -7.52 -8.59
CA SER A 32 -17.00 -6.36 -8.17
C SER A 32 -17.68 -5.05 -8.61
N VAL A 33 -18.93 -4.88 -8.16
CA VAL A 33 -19.89 -3.93 -8.73
C VAL A 33 -19.34 -2.52 -8.69
N MET A 34 -18.95 -2.05 -7.50
CA MET A 34 -18.43 -0.71 -7.30
C MET A 34 -17.04 -0.56 -7.93
N GLU A 35 -16.19 -1.56 -7.87
CA GLU A 35 -14.83 -1.43 -8.37
C GLU A 35 -14.75 -1.41 -9.90
N ASN A 36 -15.67 -2.11 -10.58
CA ASN A 36 -15.87 -1.91 -12.02
C ASN A 36 -16.46 -0.53 -12.32
N HIS A 37 -17.39 -0.04 -11.50
CA HIS A 37 -17.96 1.31 -11.65
C HIS A 37 -16.88 2.39 -11.56
N HIS A 38 -16.03 2.35 -10.53
CA HIS A 38 -14.94 3.29 -10.31
C HIS A 38 -14.00 3.41 -11.52
N VAL A 39 -13.58 2.27 -12.08
CA VAL A 39 -12.70 2.24 -13.27
C VAL A 39 -13.43 2.74 -14.51
N SER A 40 -14.68 2.30 -14.71
CA SER A 40 -15.51 2.69 -15.84
C SER A 40 -15.80 4.19 -15.86
N THR A 41 -16.16 4.78 -14.73
CA THR A 41 -16.40 6.22 -14.59
C THR A 41 -15.13 7.01 -14.87
N ALA A 42 -13.98 6.62 -14.28
CA ALA A 42 -12.72 7.30 -14.54
C ALA A 42 -12.37 7.31 -16.05
N TYR A 43 -12.63 6.20 -16.74
CA TYR A 43 -12.45 6.09 -18.18
C TYR A 43 -13.40 7.00 -18.96
N ARG A 44 -14.68 7.01 -18.61
CA ARG A 44 -15.69 7.85 -19.25
C ARG A 44 -15.35 9.33 -19.13
N ILE A 45 -14.87 9.78 -17.97
CA ILE A 45 -14.43 11.17 -17.76
C ILE A 45 -13.29 11.52 -18.72
N MET A 46 -12.25 10.68 -18.78
CA MET A 46 -11.10 10.91 -19.70
C MET A 46 -11.49 10.86 -21.18
N GLN A 47 -12.58 10.18 -21.54
CA GLN A 47 -13.07 10.15 -22.93
C GLN A 47 -13.99 11.31 -23.29
N ALA A 48 -14.77 11.80 -22.32
CA ALA A 48 -15.76 12.84 -22.54
C ALA A 48 -15.15 14.24 -22.63
N ASP A 49 -14.02 14.45 -21.96
CA ASP A 49 -13.32 15.74 -21.90
C ASP A 49 -11.84 15.56 -22.24
N GLU A 50 -11.39 16.24 -23.30
CA GLU A 50 -10.00 16.20 -23.76
C GLU A 50 -9.05 16.83 -22.73
N ASP A 51 -9.50 17.85 -22.00
CA ASP A 51 -8.71 18.50 -20.94
C ASP A 51 -8.55 17.57 -19.72
N ALA A 52 -9.48 16.62 -19.52
CA ALA A 52 -9.39 15.59 -18.49
C ALA A 52 -8.55 14.38 -18.93
N ASN A 53 -8.21 14.25 -20.22
CA ASN A 53 -7.48 13.10 -20.75
C ASN A 53 -5.97 13.20 -20.49
N ILE A 54 -5.57 12.93 -19.26
CA ILE A 54 -4.15 12.89 -18.84
C ILE A 54 -3.31 11.83 -19.58
N LEU A 55 -3.95 10.95 -20.36
CA LEU A 55 -3.33 9.86 -21.11
C LEU A 55 -3.24 10.14 -22.62
N ILE A 56 -3.61 11.33 -23.08
CA ILE A 56 -3.73 11.67 -24.52
C ILE A 56 -2.43 11.43 -25.30
N ASN A 57 -1.27 11.62 -24.66
CA ASN A 57 0.04 11.47 -25.28
C ASN A 57 0.57 10.02 -25.26
N LEU A 58 -0.17 9.05 -24.72
CA LEU A 58 0.23 7.65 -24.73
C LEU A 58 0.02 7.03 -26.11
N SER A 59 0.94 6.16 -26.51
CA SER A 59 0.72 5.31 -27.67
C SER A 59 -0.45 4.35 -27.42
N ASN A 60 -1.13 3.90 -28.48
CA ASN A 60 -2.19 2.89 -28.38
C ASN A 60 -1.75 1.62 -27.63
N ARG A 61 -0.47 1.23 -27.78
CA ARG A 61 0.11 0.10 -27.06
C ARG A 61 0.21 0.38 -25.56
N ASP A 62 0.79 1.52 -25.20
CA ASP A 62 1.03 1.87 -23.79
C ASP A 62 -0.28 2.15 -23.07
N TYR A 63 -1.25 2.75 -23.76
CA TYR A 63 -2.61 2.95 -23.26
C TYR A 63 -3.28 1.63 -22.87
N ARG A 64 -3.23 0.61 -23.74
CA ARG A 64 -3.80 -0.72 -23.44
C ARG A 64 -3.11 -1.38 -22.26
N ILE A 65 -1.78 -1.29 -22.18
CA ILE A 65 -1.01 -1.80 -21.04
C ILE A 65 -1.40 -1.08 -19.75
N PHE A 66 -1.49 0.25 -19.79
CA PHE A 66 -1.88 1.08 -18.66
C PHE A 66 -3.27 0.69 -18.14
N LEU A 67 -4.27 0.61 -19.03
CA LEU A 67 -5.63 0.21 -18.65
C LEU A 67 -5.67 -1.18 -18.01
N THR A 68 -4.93 -2.13 -18.59
CA THR A 68 -4.86 -3.50 -18.05
C THR A 68 -4.27 -3.49 -16.63
N GLN A 69 -3.21 -2.70 -16.40
CA GLN A 69 -2.62 -2.56 -15.07
C GLN A 69 -3.55 -1.84 -14.10
N LEU A 70 -4.23 -0.78 -14.54
CA LEU A 70 -5.18 -0.02 -13.73
C LEU A 70 -6.32 -0.91 -13.24
N ILE A 71 -6.95 -1.66 -14.15
CA ILE A 71 -8.02 -2.62 -13.85
C ILE A 71 -7.52 -3.64 -12.84
N ASN A 72 -6.34 -4.23 -13.08
CA ASN A 72 -5.75 -5.18 -12.15
C ASN A 72 -5.50 -4.55 -10.77
N TYR A 73 -5.04 -3.30 -10.67
CA TYR A 73 -4.71 -2.72 -9.37
C TYR A 73 -5.94 -2.28 -8.56
N VAL A 74 -7.07 -2.00 -9.22
CA VAL A 74 -8.34 -1.69 -8.54
C VAL A 74 -9.12 -2.96 -8.19
N LEU A 75 -9.18 -3.96 -9.09
CA LEU A 75 -9.95 -5.19 -8.86
C LEU A 75 -9.22 -6.25 -8.03
N MET A 76 -7.89 -6.37 -8.15
CA MET A 76 -7.11 -7.41 -7.47
C MET A 76 -7.08 -7.32 -5.93
N PRO A 77 -7.07 -6.12 -5.30
CA PRO A 77 -7.23 -5.99 -3.84
C PRO A 77 -8.41 -6.80 -3.28
N ILE A 78 -9.56 -6.79 -3.98
CA ILE A 78 -10.77 -7.54 -3.60
C ILE A 78 -10.51 -9.04 -3.67
N PHE A 79 -9.96 -9.51 -4.79
CA PHE A 79 -9.65 -10.93 -4.98
C PHE A 79 -8.64 -11.43 -3.93
N ASN A 80 -7.67 -10.60 -3.56
CA ASN A 80 -6.72 -10.93 -2.51
C ASN A 80 -7.37 -10.96 -1.11
N CYS A 81 -8.36 -10.10 -0.84
CA CYS A 81 -9.13 -10.13 0.41
C CYS A 81 -9.99 -11.41 0.51
N ALA A 82 -10.73 -11.73 -0.56
CA ALA A 82 -11.53 -12.96 -0.67
C ALA A 82 -10.66 -14.24 -0.62
N TYR A 83 -9.50 -14.24 -1.28
CA TYR A 83 -8.57 -15.39 -1.29
C TYR A 83 -7.85 -15.57 0.06
N LYS A 84 -7.61 -14.49 0.81
CA LYS A 84 -6.96 -14.53 2.14
C LYS A 84 -7.87 -14.98 3.27
N GLN A 85 -9.19 -14.97 3.08
CA GLN A 85 -10.12 -15.53 4.07
C GLN A 85 -10.05 -17.07 4.14
N LEU A 86 -9.38 -17.75 3.19
CA LEU A 86 -9.33 -19.21 3.15
C LEU A 86 -7.99 -19.84 3.55
N HIS A 87 -6.81 -19.32 3.20
CA HIS A 87 -5.56 -19.99 3.60
C HIS A 87 -4.38 -19.05 3.80
N PHE A 88 -4.09 -18.78 5.06
CA PHE A 88 -2.85 -18.22 5.58
C PHE A 88 -1.67 -19.18 5.33
N GLN A 89 -1.22 -19.32 4.09
CA GLN A 89 0.04 -19.99 3.83
C GLN A 89 1.19 -18.99 3.96
N LYS A 90 1.84 -19.03 5.13
CA LYS A 90 3.26 -18.69 5.37
C LYS A 90 4.25 -19.43 4.44
N LYS A 91 3.79 -19.92 3.29
CA LYS A 91 4.47 -20.83 2.37
C LYS A 91 4.80 -20.16 1.03
N ILE A 92 4.23 -19.00 0.71
CA ILE A 92 4.45 -18.34 -0.58
C ILE A 92 5.82 -17.62 -0.67
N TYR A 93 6.47 -17.29 0.44
CA TYR A 93 7.70 -16.46 0.42
C TYR A 93 8.97 -17.11 0.99
N LYS A 94 8.97 -18.44 1.20
CA LYS A 94 10.18 -19.18 1.65
C LYS A 94 11.17 -19.51 0.52
N GLU A 95 10.84 -19.20 -0.73
CA GLU A 95 11.80 -19.30 -1.84
C GLU A 95 12.05 -17.91 -2.45
N PRO A 96 13.30 -17.59 -2.84
CA PRO A 96 13.64 -16.34 -3.53
C PRO A 96 13.10 -16.39 -4.96
N ARG A 97 11.78 -16.29 -5.12
CA ARG A 97 11.13 -16.23 -6.42
C ARG A 97 10.61 -14.82 -6.65
N VAL A 98 10.84 -14.34 -7.87
CA VAL A 98 10.45 -13.04 -8.42
C VAL A 98 9.10 -12.59 -7.86
N ILE A 99 9.12 -11.52 -7.07
CA ILE A 99 7.89 -10.88 -6.60
C ILE A 99 7.20 -10.30 -7.83
N ASP A 100 6.03 -10.84 -8.16
CA ASP A 100 5.26 -10.43 -9.33
C ASP A 100 4.79 -8.98 -9.17
N LYS A 101 5.26 -8.09 -10.05
CA LYS A 101 5.03 -6.64 -9.94
C LYS A 101 3.55 -6.28 -9.76
N PRO A 102 2.59 -6.84 -10.53
CA PRO A 102 1.19 -6.54 -10.34
C PRO A 102 0.63 -6.95 -8.97
N LYS A 103 1.06 -8.11 -8.44
CA LYS A 103 0.66 -8.55 -7.09
C LYS A 103 1.24 -7.65 -6.01
N ALA A 104 2.48 -7.21 -6.18
CA ALA A 104 3.10 -6.25 -5.25
C ALA A 104 2.38 -4.91 -5.25
N MET A 105 2.10 -4.36 -6.43
CA MET A 105 1.35 -3.10 -6.55
C MET A 105 -0.06 -3.22 -5.96
N SER A 106 -0.76 -4.34 -6.22
CA SER A 106 -2.07 -4.60 -5.63
C SER A 106 -2.01 -4.66 -4.11
N LEU A 107 -1.02 -5.34 -3.52
CA LEU A 107 -0.85 -5.40 -2.07
C LEU A 107 -0.58 -4.01 -1.47
N ILE A 108 0.24 -3.18 -2.14
CA ILE A 108 0.52 -1.81 -1.69
C ILE A 108 -0.75 -0.97 -1.68
N VAL A 109 -1.53 -0.99 -2.77
CA VAL A 109 -2.78 -0.23 -2.86
C VAL A 109 -3.77 -0.69 -1.79
N HIS A 110 -3.99 -2.01 -1.69
CA HIS A 110 -4.88 -2.58 -0.68
C HIS A 110 -4.47 -2.20 0.75
N THR A 111 -3.18 -2.33 1.08
CA THR A 111 -2.70 -2.00 2.43
C THR A 111 -2.86 -0.51 2.72
N SER A 112 -2.70 0.34 1.71
CA SER A 112 -2.86 1.79 1.84
C SER A 112 -4.31 2.18 2.12
N ASP A 113 -5.24 1.54 1.42
CA ASP A 113 -6.69 1.70 1.56
C ASP A 113 -7.16 1.39 3.01
N ILE A 114 -6.73 0.25 3.57
CA ILE A 114 -7.10 -0.13 4.95
C ILE A 114 -6.11 0.36 6.03
N SER A 115 -5.27 1.37 5.75
CA SER A 115 -4.11 1.70 6.60
C SER A 115 -4.41 2.51 7.86
N HIS A 116 -5.64 3.01 8.03
CA HIS A 116 -5.97 3.96 9.10
C HIS A 116 -5.68 3.44 10.54
N PRO A 117 -5.78 2.13 10.87
CA PRO A 117 -5.43 1.64 12.21
C PRO A 117 -3.93 1.65 12.50
N ALA A 118 -3.08 1.80 11.47
CA ALA A 118 -1.64 1.98 11.60
C ALA A 118 -1.23 3.47 11.58
N LYS A 119 -2.15 4.38 11.88
CA LYS A 119 -1.90 5.82 12.02
C LYS A 119 -2.10 6.27 13.46
N GLU A 120 -1.72 7.52 13.76
CA GLU A 120 -1.98 8.13 15.06
C GLU A 120 -3.47 8.03 15.44
N TRP A 121 -3.76 7.76 16.72
CA TRP A 121 -5.10 7.56 17.24
C TRP A 121 -6.14 8.58 16.79
N ARG A 122 -5.79 9.88 16.75
CA ARG A 122 -6.71 10.93 16.30
C ARG A 122 -7.20 10.69 14.87
N LEU A 123 -6.29 10.31 13.98
CA LEU A 123 -6.61 10.03 12.59
C LEU A 123 -7.36 8.70 12.47
N HIS A 124 -6.89 7.65 13.15
CA HIS A 124 -7.55 6.35 13.18
C HIS A 124 -9.00 6.47 13.62
N ARG A 125 -9.24 7.11 14.78
CA ARG A 125 -10.56 7.27 15.36
C ARG A 125 -11.51 8.01 14.41
N ARG A 126 -11.04 9.11 13.80
CA ARG A 126 -11.85 9.87 12.83
C ARG A 126 -12.28 9.02 11.65
N TRP A 127 -11.37 8.24 11.06
CA TRP A 127 -11.70 7.34 9.96
C TRP A 127 -12.67 6.24 10.39
N THR A 128 -12.47 5.65 11.58
CA THR A 128 -13.38 4.66 12.14
C THR A 128 -14.79 5.23 12.34
N GLU A 129 -14.91 6.44 12.89
CA GLU A 129 -16.20 7.12 13.09
C GLU A 129 -16.89 7.41 11.74
N SER A 130 -16.17 7.92 10.75
CA SER A 130 -16.70 8.15 9.39
C SER A 130 -17.18 6.86 8.72
N LEU A 131 -16.39 5.78 8.79
CA LEU A 131 -16.73 4.50 8.17
C LEU A 131 -17.95 3.85 8.82
N LEU A 132 -18.02 3.87 10.16
CA LEU A 132 -19.14 3.28 10.87
C LEU A 132 -20.44 4.07 10.66
N GLU A 133 -20.37 5.39 10.57
CA GLU A 133 -21.54 6.20 10.21
C GLU A 133 -22.06 5.83 8.81
N GLU A 134 -21.18 5.56 7.84
CA GLU A 134 -21.59 5.07 6.52
C GLU A 134 -22.26 3.68 6.60
N PHE A 135 -21.71 2.75 7.39
CA PHE A 135 -22.33 1.43 7.62
C PHE A 135 -23.68 1.55 8.30
N PHE A 136 -23.82 2.46 9.27
CA PHE A 136 -25.08 2.68 9.95
C PHE A 136 -26.13 3.31 9.03
N GLN A 137 -25.74 4.22 8.14
CA GLN A 137 -26.64 4.75 7.11
C GLN A 137 -27.07 3.67 6.11
N GLN A 138 -26.19 2.73 5.75
CA GLN A 138 -26.59 1.57 4.97
C GLN A 138 -27.59 0.71 5.75
N GLY A 139 -27.34 0.45 7.03
CA GLY A 139 -28.26 -0.32 7.89
C GLY A 139 -29.64 0.31 8.01
N ASP A 140 -29.71 1.62 8.19
CA ASP A 140 -31.00 2.34 8.24
C ASP A 140 -31.79 2.14 6.92
N ARG A 141 -31.10 2.18 5.76
CA ARG A 141 -31.72 1.88 4.46
C ARG A 141 -32.13 0.42 4.32
N GLU A 142 -31.34 -0.52 4.86
CA GLU A 142 -31.70 -1.94 4.91
C GLU A 142 -32.99 -2.14 5.72
N GLU A 143 -33.12 -1.48 6.88
CA GLU A 143 -34.34 -1.50 7.71
C GLU A 143 -35.55 -0.93 6.95
N GLU A 144 -35.41 0.23 6.29
CA GLU A 144 -36.46 0.86 5.48
C GLU A 144 -36.95 -0.04 4.33
N LEU A 145 -36.04 -0.79 3.72
CA LEU A 145 -36.32 -1.71 2.62
C LEU A 145 -36.80 -3.10 3.10
N GLY A 146 -36.87 -3.34 4.42
CA GLY A 146 -37.22 -4.63 5.00
C GLY A 146 -36.16 -5.72 4.75
N LEU A 147 -34.91 -5.32 4.53
CA LEU A 147 -33.76 -6.21 4.38
C LEU A 147 -33.14 -6.52 5.75
N PRO A 148 -32.50 -7.70 5.91
CA PRO A 148 -31.71 -7.98 7.09
C PRO A 148 -30.49 -7.06 7.14
N PHE A 149 -30.13 -6.58 8.33
CA PHE A 149 -28.92 -5.79 8.52
C PHE A 149 -27.67 -6.56 8.08
N SER A 150 -26.85 -5.92 7.25
CA SER A 150 -25.50 -6.38 6.96
C SER A 150 -24.63 -6.35 8.22
N PRO A 151 -23.55 -7.17 8.29
CA PRO A 151 -22.64 -7.15 9.43
C PRO A 151 -22.17 -5.73 9.77
N LEU A 152 -22.19 -5.37 11.06
CA LEU A 152 -21.80 -4.05 11.59
C LEU A 152 -22.67 -2.86 11.15
N CYS A 153 -23.76 -3.07 10.41
CA CYS A 153 -24.61 -1.99 9.92
C CYS A 153 -25.73 -1.60 10.89
N ASP A 154 -26.01 -2.40 11.92
CA ASP A 154 -26.97 -2.02 12.96
C ASP A 154 -26.30 -1.18 14.07
N ARG A 155 -26.61 0.12 14.09
CA ARG A 155 -26.10 1.07 15.11
C ARG A 155 -26.52 0.76 16.55
N LYS A 156 -27.56 -0.05 16.77
CA LYS A 156 -28.07 -0.41 18.10
C LYS A 156 -27.34 -1.60 18.72
N SER A 157 -26.86 -2.54 17.89
CA SER A 157 -26.21 -3.77 18.35
C SER A 157 -24.70 -3.81 18.09
N THR A 158 -24.17 -2.93 17.22
CA THR A 158 -22.75 -2.96 16.85
C THR A 158 -21.83 -2.54 17.99
N MET A 159 -21.01 -3.49 18.45
CA MET A 159 -19.95 -3.25 19.42
C MET A 159 -18.69 -2.70 18.73
N VAL A 160 -18.63 -1.38 18.58
CA VAL A 160 -17.54 -0.68 17.88
C VAL A 160 -16.14 -1.09 18.36
N PRO A 161 -15.81 -1.11 19.66
CA PRO A 161 -14.45 -1.42 20.08
C PRO A 161 -14.04 -2.85 19.72
N GLN A 162 -14.96 -3.81 19.90
CA GLN A 162 -14.72 -5.21 19.55
C GLN A 162 -14.54 -5.41 18.03
N SER A 163 -15.33 -4.70 17.22
CA SER A 163 -15.20 -4.78 15.76
C SER A 163 -13.84 -4.24 15.28
N GLN A 164 -13.35 -3.14 15.87
CA GLN A 164 -12.04 -2.58 15.54
C GLN A 164 -10.88 -3.47 15.98
N VAL A 165 -10.94 -4.08 17.16
CA VAL A 165 -9.94 -5.07 17.60
C VAL A 165 -9.90 -6.25 16.62
N GLY A 166 -11.06 -6.79 16.25
CA GLY A 166 -11.14 -7.87 15.25
C GLY A 166 -10.60 -7.47 13.88
N PHE A 167 -10.95 -6.28 13.39
CA PHE A 167 -10.46 -5.78 12.10
C PHE A 167 -8.92 -5.64 12.10
N ILE A 168 -8.35 -5.13 13.20
CA ILE A 168 -6.90 -5.02 13.36
C ILE A 168 -6.23 -6.40 13.33
N ASP A 169 -6.69 -7.33 14.17
CA ASP A 169 -6.04 -8.64 14.37
C ASP A 169 -6.17 -9.55 13.14
N PHE A 170 -7.33 -9.54 12.46
CA PHE A 170 -7.62 -10.50 11.40
C PHE A 170 -7.35 -9.97 9.99
N ILE A 171 -7.34 -8.65 9.78
CA ILE A 171 -7.21 -8.05 8.44
C ILE A 171 -5.94 -7.19 8.34
N VAL A 172 -5.79 -6.21 9.21
CA VAL A 172 -4.80 -5.14 9.04
C VAL A 172 -3.39 -5.60 9.40
N GLU A 173 -3.20 -6.18 10.59
CA GLU A 173 -1.89 -6.67 11.06
C GLU A 173 -1.32 -7.77 10.14
N PRO A 174 -2.09 -8.81 9.74
CA PRO A 174 -1.68 -9.75 8.70
C PRO A 174 -1.23 -9.10 7.39
N THR A 175 -1.99 -8.10 6.91
CA THR A 175 -1.73 -7.46 5.63
C THR A 175 -0.44 -6.63 5.67
N LEU A 176 -0.23 -5.85 6.73
CA LEU A 176 1.00 -5.08 6.94
C LEU A 176 2.22 -5.98 7.16
N SER A 177 2.05 -7.13 7.81
CA SER A 177 3.12 -8.12 7.97
C SER A 177 3.58 -8.65 6.61
N VAL A 178 2.64 -9.09 5.77
CA VAL A 178 2.95 -9.57 4.40
C VAL A 178 3.56 -8.45 3.55
N LEU A 179 3.07 -7.21 3.68
CA LEU A 179 3.67 -6.06 3.00
C LEU A 179 5.12 -5.84 3.44
N THR A 180 5.40 -5.93 4.75
CA THR A 180 6.75 -5.76 5.30
C THR A 180 7.70 -6.81 4.74
N ASP A 181 7.30 -8.09 4.77
CA ASP A 181 8.09 -9.20 4.23
C ASP A 181 8.37 -9.00 2.72
N MET A 182 7.36 -8.56 1.96
CA MET A 182 7.50 -8.28 0.53
C MET A 182 8.47 -7.12 0.27
N VAL A 183 8.34 -6.02 1.01
CA VAL A 183 9.25 -4.86 0.88
C VAL A 183 10.68 -5.26 1.24
N GLU A 184 10.87 -6.05 2.31
CA GLU A 184 12.18 -6.58 2.67
C GLU A 184 12.80 -7.44 1.56
N GLY A 185 12.00 -8.35 0.99
CA GLY A 185 12.42 -9.19 -0.13
C GLY A 185 12.83 -8.41 -1.38
N ILE A 186 12.21 -7.26 -1.66
CA ILE A 186 12.54 -6.39 -2.81
C ILE A 186 13.77 -5.52 -2.49
N VAL A 187 13.78 -4.86 -1.34
CA VAL A 187 14.73 -3.78 -1.05
C VAL A 187 16.06 -4.31 -0.52
N ALA A 188 16.07 -5.36 0.30
CA ALA A 188 17.31 -5.87 0.90
C ALA A 188 18.38 -6.29 -0.14
N PRO A 189 18.05 -6.98 -1.24
CA PRO A 189 19.01 -7.26 -2.31
C PRO A 189 19.58 -5.99 -2.97
N LEU A 190 18.71 -4.99 -3.22
CA LEU A 190 19.09 -3.72 -3.85
C LEU A 190 20.02 -2.90 -2.95
N VAL A 191 19.77 -2.88 -1.63
CA VAL A 191 20.67 -2.25 -0.64
C VAL A 191 22.03 -2.94 -0.64
N LYS A 192 22.06 -4.28 -0.62
CA LYS A 192 23.32 -5.06 -0.66
C LYS A 192 24.13 -4.74 -1.92
N GLU A 193 23.47 -4.65 -3.07
CA GLU A 193 24.11 -4.29 -4.34
C GLU A 193 24.64 -2.86 -4.33
N ALA A 194 23.85 -1.89 -3.87
CA ALA A 194 24.25 -0.49 -3.77
C ALA A 194 25.47 -0.31 -2.83
N VAL A 195 25.49 -1.00 -1.69
CA VAL A 195 26.65 -0.99 -0.77
C VAL A 195 27.89 -1.57 -1.45
N ARG A 196 27.77 -2.68 -2.18
CA ARG A 196 28.89 -3.27 -2.94
C ARG A 196 29.42 -2.35 -4.03
N ALA A 197 28.53 -1.68 -4.76
CA ALA A 197 28.88 -0.72 -5.80
C ALA A 197 29.63 0.50 -5.21
N ALA A 198 29.11 1.07 -4.13
CA ALA A 198 29.76 2.20 -3.43
C ALA A 198 31.14 1.82 -2.87
N SER A 199 31.28 0.61 -2.32
CA SER A 199 32.55 0.07 -1.83
C SER A 199 33.58 -0.10 -2.94
N SER A 200 33.14 -0.61 -4.11
CA SER A 200 33.99 -0.79 -5.29
C SER A 200 34.44 0.53 -5.90
N ALA A 201 33.56 1.53 -5.96
CA ALA A 201 33.88 2.88 -6.44
C ALA A 201 34.94 3.57 -5.55
N LYS A 202 34.80 3.45 -4.22
CA LYS A 202 35.74 4.00 -3.24
C LYS A 202 37.13 3.32 -3.28
N ARG A 203 37.18 2.05 -3.71
CA ARG A 203 38.44 1.31 -3.92
C ARG A 203 39.14 1.76 -5.22
N ARG A 204 38.37 2.07 -6.27
CA ARG A 204 38.87 2.57 -7.56
C ARG A 204 39.43 4.00 -7.47
N SER A 205 38.86 4.85 -6.62
CA SER A 205 39.35 6.21 -6.36
C SER A 205 40.57 6.28 -5.43
N ARG A 206 40.96 5.16 -4.80
CA ARG A 206 42.11 5.06 -3.89
C ARG A 206 43.37 4.44 -4.54
N LEU A 207 43.32 4.09 -5.82
CA LEU A 207 44.51 3.69 -6.56
C LEU A 207 45.43 4.92 -6.70
N PRO A 208 46.69 4.87 -6.23
CA PRO A 208 47.60 5.99 -6.37
C PRO A 208 47.90 6.21 -7.86
N LYS A 209 47.82 7.46 -8.34
CA LYS A 209 48.47 7.85 -9.59
C LYS A 209 49.96 7.60 -9.40
N ALA A 210 50.48 6.54 -10.05
CA ALA A 210 51.91 6.31 -10.12
C ALA A 210 52.56 7.53 -10.76
N THR A 211 53.23 8.35 -9.94
CA THR A 211 54.07 9.45 -10.41
C THR A 211 55.49 9.12 -10.00
N ILE A 212 56.35 9.09 -11.01
CA ILE A 212 57.75 8.70 -10.99
C ILE A 212 58.59 9.80 -10.30
N SER A 213 59.56 9.35 -9.47
CA SER A 213 60.84 10.00 -9.12
C SER A 213 60.87 11.26 -8.24
N GLY A 214 61.72 11.23 -7.21
CA GLY A 214 62.34 12.43 -6.62
C GLY A 214 62.54 12.39 -5.10
N SER A 215 63.78 12.14 -4.65
CA SER A 215 64.24 12.03 -3.26
C SER A 215 64.09 13.30 -2.39
N GLY A 216 63.91 13.15 -1.06
CA GLY A 216 64.26 14.20 -0.08
C GLY A 216 63.52 14.22 1.28
N PHE A 217 64.15 13.69 2.33
CA PHE A 217 64.21 14.10 3.75
C PHE A 217 62.97 14.55 4.61
N LEU A 218 62.73 13.75 5.67
CA LEU A 218 62.50 14.01 7.11
C LEU A 218 61.41 14.95 7.72
N VAL A 219 60.65 14.31 8.65
CA VAL A 219 60.17 14.71 10.00
C VAL A 219 58.94 15.62 10.15
N GLY A 220 58.00 15.17 11.01
CA GLY A 220 57.03 16.02 11.70
C GLY A 220 55.65 15.39 11.83
N GLY A 221 55.30 14.89 13.01
CA GLY A 221 53.97 14.34 13.29
C GLY A 221 52.88 15.41 13.33
N MET A 222 51.64 15.04 13.00
CA MET A 222 50.42 15.65 13.54
C MET A 222 49.20 14.79 13.20
N GLU A 223 48.25 14.83 14.12
CA GLU A 223 47.08 13.98 14.28
C GLU A 223 46.17 13.91 13.05
N VAL A 224 45.70 12.69 12.74
CA VAL A 224 44.60 12.49 11.79
C VAL A 224 43.29 12.77 12.51
N SER A 225 42.79 14.00 12.34
CA SER A 225 41.42 14.39 12.66
C SER A 225 40.43 13.43 12.00
N GLN A 226 39.68 12.68 12.82
CA GLN A 226 38.47 11.99 12.40
C GLN A 226 37.40 13.02 12.02
N ARG A 227 37.38 13.45 10.77
CA ARG A 227 36.19 14.01 10.12
C ARG A 227 35.80 13.17 8.92
N GLY A 228 35.44 11.92 9.20
CA GLY A 228 34.64 11.11 8.29
C GLY A 228 33.17 11.50 8.42
N GLY A 229 32.79 12.66 7.88
CA GLY A 229 31.38 12.99 7.72
C GLY A 229 30.72 11.89 6.89
N LYS A 230 29.83 11.10 7.51
CA LYS A 230 28.93 10.22 6.78
C LYS A 230 28.05 11.14 5.94
N ALA A 231 28.35 11.27 4.65
CA ALA A 231 27.45 11.91 3.72
C ALA A 231 26.10 11.19 3.83
N SER A 232 25.07 11.90 4.28
CA SER A 232 23.71 11.38 4.26
C SER A 232 23.38 10.94 2.83
N PRO A 233 22.73 9.78 2.62
CA PRO A 233 22.36 9.35 1.29
C PRO A 233 21.51 10.44 0.61
N ALA A 234 21.70 10.63 -0.69
CA ALA A 234 20.87 11.55 -1.46
C ALA A 234 19.38 11.17 -1.33
N PRO A 235 18.45 12.15 -1.33
CA PRO A 235 17.02 11.87 -1.32
C PRO A 235 16.64 10.89 -2.44
N GLY A 236 15.91 9.82 -2.08
CA GLY A 236 15.52 8.76 -3.03
C GLY A 236 16.57 7.65 -3.24
N SER A 237 17.70 7.68 -2.52
CA SER A 237 18.64 6.57 -2.53
C SER A 237 18.05 5.34 -1.83
N VAL A 238 18.24 4.15 -2.41
CA VAL A 238 17.87 2.89 -1.72
C VAL A 238 18.58 2.72 -0.38
N LEU A 239 19.75 3.38 -0.21
CA LEU A 239 20.53 3.35 1.04
C LEU A 239 19.90 4.18 2.18
N SER A 240 18.91 5.04 1.90
CA SER A 240 18.15 5.73 2.94
C SER A 240 16.92 4.96 3.41
N VAL A 241 16.63 3.80 2.82
CA VAL A 241 15.45 3.00 3.19
C VAL A 241 15.75 2.21 4.47
N ASP A 242 14.99 2.51 5.53
CA ASP A 242 15.04 1.77 6.78
C ASP A 242 13.80 0.87 6.92
N ILE A 243 13.98 -0.39 6.52
CA ILE A 243 12.92 -1.41 6.55
C ILE A 243 12.57 -1.81 7.99
N ALA A 244 13.58 -1.82 8.87
CA ALA A 244 13.37 -2.15 10.28
C ALA A 244 12.49 -1.09 10.95
N TYR A 245 12.78 0.18 10.66
CA TYR A 245 11.93 1.29 11.09
C TYR A 245 10.53 1.21 10.48
N PHE A 246 10.39 0.95 9.18
CA PHE A 246 9.08 0.79 8.54
C PHE A 246 8.21 -0.24 9.26
N GLY A 247 8.75 -1.42 9.55
CA GLY A 247 8.05 -2.47 10.28
C GLY A 247 7.71 -2.07 11.72
N ALA A 248 8.65 -1.43 12.43
CA ALA A 248 8.44 -1.02 13.81
C ALA A 248 7.36 0.07 13.93
N ALA A 249 7.37 1.05 13.03
CA ALA A 249 6.49 2.22 13.08
C ALA A 249 5.00 1.83 13.04
N TRP A 250 4.59 0.95 12.11
CA TRP A 250 3.19 0.53 12.05
C TRP A 250 2.81 -0.42 13.19
N ARG A 251 3.74 -1.28 13.65
CA ARG A 251 3.48 -2.20 14.78
C ARG A 251 3.20 -1.45 16.07
N GLU A 252 4.00 -0.43 16.37
CA GLU A 252 3.79 0.42 17.55
C GLU A 252 2.42 1.11 17.51
N CYS A 253 2.06 1.69 16.36
CA CYS A 253 0.75 2.34 16.19
C CYS A 253 -0.41 1.35 16.36
N ILE A 254 -0.31 0.15 15.77
CA ILE A 254 -1.34 -0.88 15.88
C ILE A 254 -1.52 -1.35 17.32
N VAL A 255 -0.42 -1.63 18.03
CA VAL A 255 -0.48 -2.06 19.44
C VAL A 255 -1.14 -0.95 20.27
N TYR A 256 -0.70 0.29 20.11
CA TYR A 256 -1.27 1.44 20.83
C TYR A 256 -2.77 1.60 20.56
N ASN A 257 -3.18 1.58 19.29
CA ASN A 257 -4.57 1.75 18.90
C ASN A 257 -5.46 0.58 19.33
N LYS A 258 -4.93 -0.65 19.29
CA LYS A 258 -5.64 -1.83 19.77
C LYS A 258 -5.88 -1.78 21.27
N GLU A 259 -4.90 -1.36 22.06
CA GLU A 259 -5.08 -1.14 23.51
C GLU A 259 -6.06 -0.01 23.83
N ARG A 260 -6.19 1.00 22.96
CA ARG A 260 -7.20 2.07 23.12
C ARG A 260 -8.64 1.60 22.90
N TRP A 261 -8.84 0.54 22.12
CA TRP A 261 -10.16 -0.06 21.90
C TRP A 261 -10.52 -1.12 22.94
N LYS A 262 -9.56 -1.70 23.65
CA LYS A 262 -9.81 -2.63 24.75
C LYS A 262 -10.28 -1.90 26.00
#